data_AF-R1FUW5-F1
#
_entry.id   AF-R1FUW5-F1
#
_cell.length_a   1.000
_cell.length_b   1.000
_cell.length_c   1.000
_cell.angle_alpha   90.00
_cell.angle_beta   90.00
_cell.angle_gamma   90.00
#
_symmetry.space_group_name_H-M   'P 1'
#
loop_
_entity.id
_entity.type
_entity.pdbx_description
1 polymer ?
#
loop_
_entity_poly.entity_id
_entity_poly.type
_entity_poly.pdbx_seq_one_letter_code
_entity_poly.pdbx_strand_id
1 'polypeptide(L)'
;MTQTTAAASVRPFRIDVPQADLDDLNERLARVRLPDELPDTGWDLGVPAGYLADLAAYWRTGYDWRRHEAALNEIPQFTTEIDGQNVHFLHVRSPEPDATPMILTHGWPGSIVEFLGVIGRLSNPRAHGGDPADAFHLVIPSVPGFGFSGPTRERGWNMTRVALAWAELMRRLGYERYAAQGGDLGALISPELGRVAPGAVIGIHVNAATVGFQPSGPVPEAVRAQLTAAERQRLAALGRFTAEGTGYRAIQSTRPQTLAYGLTDSPAGQLAWIIEKF
;
A
#
# COMPACT_ATOMS: atom_id res chain seq x y z
N MET A 1 -10.59 40.41 2.10
CA MET A 1 -10.08 39.94 0.80
C MET A 1 -10.13 38.43 0.82
N THR A 2 -11.17 37.88 0.23
CA THR A 2 -11.41 36.44 0.11
C THR A 2 -10.47 35.87 -0.93
N GLN A 3 -9.41 35.19 -0.49
CA GLN A 3 -8.63 34.32 -1.36
C GLN A 3 -9.50 33.10 -1.69
N THR A 4 -10.09 33.11 -2.88
CA THR A 4 -10.61 31.92 -3.53
C THR A 4 -9.41 30.99 -3.76
N THR A 5 -9.24 29.98 -2.91
CA THR A 5 -8.31 28.88 -3.16
C THR A 5 -8.73 28.25 -4.49
N ALA A 6 -7.91 28.42 -5.53
CA ALA A 6 -8.09 27.71 -6.78
C ALA A 6 -8.19 26.22 -6.42
N ALA A 7 -9.31 25.57 -6.76
CA ALA A 7 -9.45 24.14 -6.60
C ALA A 7 -8.24 23.48 -7.30
N ALA A 8 -7.34 22.88 -6.53
CA ALA A 8 -6.09 22.38 -7.08
C ALA A 8 -6.42 21.32 -8.14
N SER A 9 -6.16 21.66 -9.40
CA SER A 9 -6.53 20.85 -10.56
C SER A 9 -5.89 19.47 -10.50
N VAL A 10 -6.60 18.44 -10.95
CA VAL A 10 -6.01 17.12 -11.23
C VAL A 10 -5.08 17.26 -12.43
N ARG A 11 -3.84 16.78 -12.31
CA ARG A 11 -2.80 16.92 -13.35
C ARG A 11 -2.29 15.54 -13.75
N PRO A 12 -2.07 15.27 -15.05
CA PRO A 12 -1.38 14.06 -15.49
C PRO A 12 -0.02 13.92 -14.81
N PHE A 13 0.34 12.69 -14.49
CA PHE A 13 1.62 12.32 -13.90
C PHE A 13 2.27 11.22 -14.73
N ARG A 14 3.59 11.29 -14.86
CA ARG A 14 4.40 10.28 -15.52
C ARG A 14 5.63 10.03 -14.64
N ILE A 15 5.94 8.77 -14.41
CA ILE A 15 7.15 8.36 -13.69
C ILE A 15 8.33 8.59 -14.64
N ASP A 16 9.32 9.33 -14.19
CA ASP A 16 10.55 9.61 -14.92
C ASP A 16 11.71 9.69 -13.92
N VAL A 17 12.29 8.53 -13.59
CA VAL A 17 13.40 8.43 -12.64
C VAL A 17 14.71 8.82 -13.35
N PRO A 18 15.45 9.83 -12.87
CA PRO A 18 16.73 10.21 -13.46
C PRO A 18 17.71 9.05 -13.50
N GLN A 19 18.52 8.96 -14.56
CA GLN A 19 19.54 7.91 -14.67
C GLN A 19 20.53 7.95 -13.49
N ALA A 20 20.85 9.15 -12.99
CA ALA A 20 21.73 9.32 -11.83
C ALA A 20 21.24 8.59 -10.58
N ASP A 21 19.93 8.49 -10.35
CA ASP A 21 19.36 7.79 -9.20
C ASP A 21 19.53 6.27 -9.33
N LEU A 22 19.45 5.75 -10.57
CA LEU A 22 19.70 4.33 -10.85
C LEU A 22 21.20 3.99 -10.76
N ASP A 23 22.06 4.93 -11.16
CA ASP A 23 23.51 4.77 -11.05
C ASP A 23 23.93 4.76 -9.58
N ASP A 24 23.43 5.69 -8.75
CA ASP A 24 23.65 5.69 -7.28
C ASP A 24 23.16 4.40 -6.63
N LEU A 25 21.95 3.93 -6.97
CA LEU A 25 21.43 2.64 -6.50
C LEU A 25 22.39 1.50 -6.82
N ASN A 26 22.88 1.41 -8.06
CA ASN A 26 23.79 0.37 -8.49
C ASN A 26 25.15 0.44 -7.78
N GLU A 27 25.69 1.65 -7.55
CA GLU A 27 26.93 1.85 -6.81
C GLU A 27 26.80 1.46 -5.33
N ARG A 28 25.64 1.69 -4.72
CA ARG A 28 25.37 1.27 -3.32
C ARG A 28 25.19 -0.24 -3.22
N LEU A 29 24.44 -0.86 -4.14
CA LEU A 29 24.30 -2.32 -4.22
C LEU A 29 25.63 -3.02 -4.50
N ALA A 30 26.56 -2.36 -5.19
CA ALA A 30 27.91 -2.89 -5.41
C ALA A 30 28.77 -2.98 -4.15
N ARG A 31 28.41 -2.24 -3.08
CA ARG A 31 29.21 -2.06 -1.86
C ARG A 31 28.48 -2.56 -0.62
N VAL A 32 27.53 -3.48 -0.79
CA VAL A 32 26.77 -4.07 0.32
C VAL A 32 27.73 -4.75 1.29
N ARG A 33 27.64 -4.35 2.56
CA ARG A 33 28.32 -5.02 3.68
C ARG A 33 27.30 -5.87 4.43
N LEU A 34 27.36 -7.18 4.24
CA LEU A 34 26.50 -8.13 4.95
C LEU A 34 26.91 -8.26 6.42
N PRO A 35 25.95 -8.44 7.34
CA PRO A 35 26.24 -8.75 8.73
C PRO A 35 26.70 -10.21 8.90
N ASP A 36 27.29 -10.52 10.06
CA ASP A 36 27.48 -11.91 10.49
C ASP A 36 26.11 -12.57 10.77
N GLU A 37 26.02 -13.87 10.51
CA GLU A 37 24.79 -14.66 10.63
C GLU A 37 25.03 -15.89 11.53
N LEU A 38 24.05 -16.20 12.39
CA LEU A 38 24.07 -17.43 13.18
C LEU A 38 23.79 -18.64 12.27
N PRO A 39 24.58 -19.73 12.34
CA PRO A 39 24.30 -20.94 11.57
C PRO A 39 22.93 -21.54 11.90
N ASP A 40 22.31 -22.17 10.90
CA ASP A 40 21.11 -23.01 11.03
C ASP A 40 19.82 -22.32 11.56
N THR A 41 19.69 -21.00 11.43
CA THR A 41 18.47 -20.26 11.88
C THR A 41 17.40 -20.09 10.81
N GLY A 42 17.70 -20.39 9.54
CA GLY A 42 16.76 -20.15 8.43
C GLY A 42 16.21 -18.72 8.47
N TRP A 43 14.88 -18.59 8.46
CA TRP A 43 14.17 -17.30 8.51
C TRP A 43 13.74 -16.87 9.91
N ASP A 44 14.03 -17.68 10.94
CA ASP A 44 13.50 -17.48 12.29
C ASP A 44 13.95 -16.14 12.91
N LEU A 45 15.08 -15.59 12.44
CA LEU A 45 15.64 -14.30 12.88
C LEU A 45 15.59 -13.20 11.81
N GLY A 46 14.84 -13.41 10.72
CA GLY A 46 14.73 -12.47 9.59
C GLY A 46 15.36 -13.00 8.29
N VAL A 47 15.67 -12.10 7.37
CA VAL A 47 16.15 -12.46 6.02
C VAL A 47 17.53 -13.12 6.08
N PRO A 48 17.70 -14.34 5.55
CA PRO A 48 18.99 -15.01 5.50
C PRO A 48 20.02 -14.24 4.68
N ALA A 49 21.29 -14.21 5.13
CA ALA A 49 22.32 -13.40 4.49
C ALA A 49 22.57 -13.83 3.03
N GLY A 50 22.60 -15.14 2.76
CA GLY A 50 22.75 -15.68 1.40
C GLY A 50 21.61 -15.29 0.47
N TYR A 51 20.36 -15.38 0.95
CA TYR A 51 19.18 -14.97 0.18
C TYR A 51 19.24 -13.48 -0.18
N LEU A 52 19.58 -12.62 0.79
CA LEU A 52 19.69 -11.19 0.57
C LEU A 52 20.82 -10.85 -0.43
N ALA A 53 21.95 -11.56 -0.34
CA ALA A 53 23.08 -11.39 -1.24
C ALA A 53 22.68 -11.69 -2.69
N ASP A 54 22.03 -12.83 -2.92
CA ASP A 54 21.58 -13.26 -4.24
C ASP A 54 20.54 -12.29 -4.82
N LEU A 55 19.57 -11.87 -4.00
CA LEU A 55 18.53 -10.93 -4.44
C LEU A 55 19.11 -9.54 -4.76
N ALA A 56 20.03 -9.03 -3.94
CA ALA A 56 20.72 -7.77 -4.20
C ALA A 56 21.60 -7.84 -5.47
N ALA A 57 22.24 -8.99 -5.72
CA ALA A 57 23.01 -9.21 -6.94
C ALA A 57 22.13 -9.21 -8.19
N TYR A 58 20.98 -9.90 -8.15
CA TYR A 58 19.99 -9.85 -9.22
C TYR A 58 19.44 -8.43 -9.41
N TRP A 59 19.12 -7.72 -8.33
CA TRP A 59 18.62 -6.35 -8.41
C TRP A 59 19.62 -5.42 -9.11
N ARG A 60 20.91 -5.56 -8.81
CA ARG A 60 21.96 -4.75 -9.44
C ARG A 60 22.20 -5.09 -10.92
N THR A 61 22.12 -6.37 -11.29
CA THR A 61 22.69 -6.84 -12.57
C THR A 61 21.68 -7.39 -13.57
N GLY A 62 20.49 -7.77 -13.11
CA GLY A 62 19.44 -8.38 -13.95
C GLY A 62 18.09 -7.65 -13.91
N TYR A 63 17.80 -6.90 -12.84
CA TYR A 63 16.54 -6.16 -12.73
C TYR A 63 16.55 -4.91 -13.63
N ASP A 64 15.56 -4.82 -14.53
CA ASP A 64 15.40 -3.70 -15.45
C ASP A 64 14.30 -2.74 -14.96
N TRP A 65 14.71 -1.68 -14.26
CA TRP A 65 13.78 -0.63 -13.82
C TRP A 65 13.05 0.03 -14.99
N ARG A 66 13.72 0.28 -16.12
CA ARG A 66 13.14 1.03 -17.25
C ARG A 66 11.98 0.26 -17.88
N ARG A 67 12.06 -1.07 -17.91
CA ARG A 67 10.94 -1.92 -18.29
C ARG A 67 9.72 -1.73 -17.37
N HIS A 68 9.94 -1.71 -16.06
CA HIS A 68 8.85 -1.55 -15.09
C HIS A 68 8.28 -0.12 -15.07
N GLU A 69 9.12 0.89 -15.20
CA GLU A 69 8.73 2.29 -15.36
C GLU A 69 7.87 2.50 -16.60
N ALA A 70 8.25 1.92 -17.74
CA ALA A 70 7.46 1.97 -18.97
C ALA A 70 6.09 1.33 -18.77
N ALA A 71 6.04 0.12 -18.20
CA ALA A 71 4.79 -0.60 -17.95
C ALA A 71 3.85 0.14 -16.98
N LEU A 72 4.39 0.75 -15.91
CA LEU A 72 3.59 1.58 -15.00
C LEU A 72 3.01 2.81 -15.70
N ASN A 73 3.79 3.42 -16.59
CA ASN A 73 3.37 4.58 -17.37
C ASN A 73 2.36 4.28 -18.49
N GLU A 74 2.04 3.00 -18.77
CA GLU A 74 0.92 2.62 -19.64
C GLU A 74 -0.44 2.85 -18.94
N ILE A 75 -0.44 2.93 -17.61
CA ILE A 75 -1.64 3.16 -16.81
C ILE A 75 -1.79 4.67 -16.59
N PRO A 76 -2.98 5.26 -16.79
CA PRO A 76 -3.18 6.69 -16.51
C PRO A 76 -2.94 7.01 -15.04
N GLN A 77 -1.97 7.90 -14.78
CA GLN A 77 -1.59 8.36 -13.44
C GLN A 77 -1.74 9.87 -13.33
N PHE A 78 -2.06 10.34 -12.13
CA PHE A 78 -2.35 11.73 -11.87
C PHE A 78 -1.82 12.16 -10.50
N THR A 79 -1.65 13.46 -10.34
CA THR A 79 -1.42 14.11 -9.05
C THR A 79 -2.42 15.23 -8.82
N THR A 80 -2.78 15.45 -7.55
CA THR A 80 -3.55 16.62 -7.12
C THR A 80 -3.17 16.96 -5.68
N GLU A 81 -3.41 18.20 -5.26
CA GLU A 81 -3.15 18.61 -3.88
C GLU A 81 -4.44 18.58 -3.05
N ILE A 82 -4.47 17.79 -1.98
CA ILE A 82 -5.61 17.68 -1.07
C ILE A 82 -5.10 17.92 0.34
N ASP A 83 -5.70 18.91 1.01
CA ASP A 83 -5.33 19.27 2.39
C ASP A 83 -3.82 19.54 2.56
N GLY A 84 -3.25 20.28 1.61
CA GLY A 84 -1.82 20.65 1.57
C GLY A 84 -0.86 19.51 1.21
N GLN A 85 -1.37 18.31 0.91
CA GLN A 85 -0.57 17.13 0.55
C GLN A 85 -0.72 16.77 -0.92
N ASN A 86 0.40 16.46 -1.56
CA ASN A 86 0.40 15.82 -2.87
C ASN A 86 -0.18 14.39 -2.76
N VAL A 87 -1.21 14.12 -3.56
CA VAL A 87 -1.84 12.81 -3.70
C VAL A 87 -1.64 12.34 -5.13
N HIS A 88 -0.80 11.31 -5.28
CA HIS A 88 -0.66 10.54 -6.49
C HIS A 88 -1.72 9.44 -6.56
N PHE A 89 -2.25 9.15 -7.74
CA PHE A 89 -3.19 8.05 -7.94
C PHE A 89 -3.22 7.55 -9.39
N LEU A 90 -3.53 6.27 -9.56
CA LEU A 90 -3.96 5.72 -10.85
C LEU A 90 -5.47 5.96 -11.01
N HIS A 91 -5.92 6.28 -12.22
CA HIS A 91 -7.34 6.38 -12.54
C HIS A 91 -7.66 5.63 -13.82
N VAL A 92 -8.28 4.47 -13.69
CA VAL A 92 -8.60 3.57 -14.80
C VAL A 92 -10.10 3.54 -15.01
N ARG A 93 -10.55 4.10 -16.14
CA ARG A 93 -11.97 4.09 -16.52
C ARG A 93 -12.28 2.79 -17.25
N SER A 94 -13.21 2.00 -16.71
CA SER A 94 -13.91 0.95 -17.45
C SER A 94 -14.49 1.45 -18.79
N PRO A 95 -14.48 0.62 -19.86
CA PRO A 95 -15.22 0.87 -21.09
C PRO A 95 -16.74 0.67 -20.94
N GLU A 96 -17.19 -0.01 -19.88
CA GLU A 96 -18.61 -0.16 -19.57
C GLU A 96 -19.11 1.13 -18.87
N PRO A 97 -20.17 1.78 -19.38
CA PRO A 97 -20.58 3.11 -18.93
C PRO A 97 -21.14 3.14 -17.50
N ASP A 98 -21.78 2.04 -17.09
CA ASP A 98 -22.43 1.88 -15.78
C ASP A 98 -21.51 1.23 -14.73
N ALA A 99 -20.20 1.16 -15.01
CA ALA A 99 -19.24 0.53 -14.12
C ALA A 99 -19.20 1.22 -12.75
N THR A 100 -19.17 0.41 -11.68
CA THR A 100 -19.17 0.92 -10.31
C THR A 100 -17.84 1.61 -9.99
N PRO A 101 -17.81 2.87 -9.54
CA PRO A 101 -16.57 3.48 -9.09
C PRO A 101 -16.08 2.82 -7.80
N MET A 102 -14.79 2.50 -7.73
CA MET A 102 -14.17 1.89 -6.55
C MET A 102 -12.79 2.48 -6.29
N ILE A 103 -12.55 2.86 -5.04
CA ILE A 103 -11.23 3.25 -4.55
C ILE A 103 -10.50 2.05 -3.93
N LEU A 104 -9.30 1.74 -4.42
CA LEU A 104 -8.47 0.62 -3.98
C LEU A 104 -7.26 1.15 -3.22
N THR A 105 -7.11 0.78 -1.95
CA THR A 105 -5.97 1.26 -1.15
C THR A 105 -5.06 0.14 -0.69
N HIS A 106 -3.77 0.30 -1.02
CA HIS A 106 -2.67 -0.51 -0.50
C HIS A 106 -2.39 -0.23 0.98
N GLY A 107 -1.49 -1.03 1.56
CA GLY A 107 -0.93 -0.77 2.89
C GLY A 107 0.58 -0.70 2.89
N TRP A 108 1.19 -1.17 3.98
CA TRP A 108 2.62 -1.27 4.19
C TRP A 108 3.04 -2.76 4.28
N PRO A 109 4.18 -3.18 3.70
CA PRO A 109 5.16 -2.41 2.94
C PRO A 109 4.79 -2.25 1.45
N GLY A 110 3.48 -2.22 1.18
CA GLY A 110 2.90 -2.19 -0.15
C GLY A 110 2.94 -0.88 -0.92
N SER A 111 2.39 -0.93 -2.13
CA SER A 111 2.17 0.23 -2.99
C SER A 111 1.07 -0.04 -4.02
N ILE A 112 0.80 0.95 -4.89
CA ILE A 112 -0.12 0.80 -6.02
C ILE A 112 0.22 -0.37 -6.97
N VAL A 113 1.45 -0.87 -6.94
CA VAL A 113 1.95 -1.96 -7.79
C VAL A 113 1.25 -3.28 -7.48
N GLU A 114 0.72 -3.46 -6.27
CA GLU A 114 -0.02 -4.67 -5.86
C GLU A 114 -1.27 -4.91 -6.72
N PHE A 115 -1.85 -3.85 -7.27
CA PHE A 115 -3.12 -3.92 -7.99
C PHE A 115 -2.95 -4.18 -9.49
N LEU A 116 -1.72 -4.14 -10.03
CA LEU A 116 -1.48 -4.28 -11.47
C LEU A 116 -2.11 -5.55 -12.06
N GLY A 117 -2.05 -6.67 -11.31
CA GLY A 117 -2.60 -7.95 -11.73
C GLY A 117 -4.14 -8.01 -11.79
N VAL A 118 -4.85 -7.06 -11.17
CA VAL A 118 -6.31 -7.04 -11.11
C VAL A 118 -6.96 -5.91 -11.91
N ILE A 119 -6.21 -4.85 -12.28
CA ILE A 119 -6.75 -3.67 -12.98
C ILE A 119 -7.56 -4.07 -14.22
N GLY A 120 -7.00 -4.88 -15.12
CA GLY A 120 -7.67 -5.27 -16.37
C GLY A 120 -8.95 -6.06 -16.12
N ARG A 121 -8.93 -7.02 -15.20
CA ARG A 121 -10.08 -7.88 -14.88
C ARG A 121 -11.23 -7.11 -14.25
N LEU A 122 -10.93 -6.15 -13.37
CA LEU A 122 -11.93 -5.34 -12.68
C LEU A 122 -12.47 -4.22 -13.57
N SER A 123 -11.61 -3.58 -14.37
CA SER A 123 -12.05 -2.47 -15.23
C SER A 123 -12.65 -2.93 -16.55
N ASN A 124 -12.25 -4.07 -17.11
CA ASN A 124 -12.76 -4.57 -18.39
C ASN A 124 -13.07 -6.08 -18.30
N PRO A 125 -14.03 -6.51 -17.46
CA PRO A 125 -14.34 -7.91 -17.26
C PRO A 125 -14.68 -8.64 -18.56
N ARG A 126 -15.33 -7.97 -19.53
CA ARG A 126 -15.65 -8.51 -20.86
C ARG A 126 -14.43 -9.06 -21.59
N ALA A 127 -13.32 -8.32 -21.60
CA ALA A 127 -12.07 -8.74 -22.23
C ALA A 127 -11.34 -9.85 -21.45
N HIS A 128 -11.78 -10.13 -20.23
CA HIS A 128 -11.19 -11.11 -19.32
C HIS A 128 -12.13 -12.26 -18.94
N GLY A 129 -13.25 -12.43 -19.67
CA GLY A 129 -14.20 -13.54 -19.49
C GLY A 129 -15.18 -13.39 -18.32
N GLY A 130 -15.29 -12.19 -17.74
CA GLY A 130 -16.29 -11.84 -16.72
C GLY A 130 -17.54 -11.17 -17.29
N ASP A 131 -18.54 -10.97 -16.45
CA ASP A 131 -19.77 -10.25 -16.80
C ASP A 131 -19.47 -8.73 -16.90
N PRO A 132 -19.81 -8.06 -18.02
CA PRO A 132 -19.75 -6.61 -18.14
C PRO A 132 -20.45 -5.83 -17.01
N ALA A 133 -21.50 -6.38 -16.42
CA ALA A 133 -22.22 -5.75 -15.31
C ALA A 133 -21.39 -5.65 -14.02
N ASP A 134 -20.33 -6.47 -13.89
CA ASP A 134 -19.42 -6.48 -12.74
C ASP A 134 -18.21 -5.53 -12.92
N ALA A 135 -18.26 -4.61 -13.89
CA ALA A 135 -17.15 -3.72 -14.19
C ALA A 135 -17.00 -2.58 -13.17
N PHE A 136 -15.75 -2.13 -12.98
CA PHE A 136 -15.42 -1.02 -12.08
C PHE A 136 -14.63 0.10 -12.77
N HIS A 137 -14.94 1.36 -12.43
CA HIS A 137 -13.94 2.41 -12.57
C HIS A 137 -13.01 2.38 -11.35
N LEU A 138 -11.70 2.36 -11.55
CA LEU A 138 -10.74 2.18 -10.46
C LEU A 138 -9.98 3.47 -10.17
N VAL A 139 -9.94 3.86 -8.90
CA VAL A 139 -9.07 4.91 -8.37
C VAL A 139 -8.11 4.28 -7.37
N ILE A 140 -6.81 4.35 -7.63
CA ILE A 140 -5.79 3.62 -6.85
C ILE A 140 -4.77 4.64 -6.32
N PRO A 141 -5.06 5.30 -5.18
CA PRO A 141 -4.17 6.30 -4.63
C PRO A 141 -2.94 5.69 -3.96
N SER A 142 -1.82 6.41 -4.06
CA SER A 142 -0.70 6.21 -3.15
C SER A 142 -1.02 6.90 -1.82
N VAL A 143 -0.97 6.15 -0.71
CA VAL A 143 -1.25 6.69 0.63
C VAL A 143 -0.31 7.88 0.92
N PRO A 144 -0.77 8.99 1.53
CA PRO A 144 0.09 10.09 1.96
C PRO A 144 1.32 9.60 2.75
N GLY A 145 2.53 9.97 2.32
CA GLY A 145 3.79 9.45 2.85
C GLY A 145 4.39 8.26 2.07
N PHE A 146 3.68 7.73 1.07
CA PHE A 146 4.11 6.55 0.29
C PHE A 146 4.32 6.89 -1.18
N GLY A 147 5.31 6.22 -1.79
CA GLY A 147 5.57 6.24 -3.23
C GLY A 147 5.54 7.65 -3.83
N PHE A 148 4.80 7.82 -4.91
CA PHE A 148 4.70 9.08 -5.64
C PHE A 148 3.80 10.14 -4.98
N SER A 149 3.04 9.80 -3.93
CA SER A 149 2.42 10.84 -3.08
C SER A 149 3.50 11.57 -2.28
N GLY A 150 4.62 10.89 -1.98
CA GLY A 150 5.80 11.48 -1.35
C GLY A 150 5.60 11.76 0.14
N PRO A 151 6.64 12.31 0.80
CA PRO A 151 6.63 12.58 2.23
C PRO A 151 5.57 13.61 2.61
N THR A 152 4.94 13.41 3.76
CA THR A 152 4.05 14.40 4.35
C THR A 152 4.86 15.54 4.99
N ARG A 153 4.35 16.77 4.89
CA ARG A 153 5.05 17.96 5.41
C ARG A 153 4.56 18.42 6.78
N GLU A 154 3.50 17.80 7.27
CA GLU A 154 2.86 18.15 8.53
C GLU A 154 2.48 16.89 9.32
N ARG A 155 2.34 17.05 10.64
CA ARG A 155 1.84 15.99 11.52
C ARG A 155 0.34 15.74 11.29
N GLY A 156 -0.15 14.61 11.77
CA GLY A 156 -1.60 14.35 11.85
C GLY A 156 -2.21 13.64 10.65
N TRP A 157 -1.40 13.14 9.71
CA TRP A 157 -1.83 12.18 8.68
C TRP A 157 -2.14 10.81 9.28
N ASN A 158 -3.21 10.75 10.07
CA ASN A 158 -3.81 9.53 10.60
C ASN A 158 -4.84 8.97 9.61
N MET A 159 -5.40 7.79 9.93
CA MET A 159 -6.36 7.09 9.06
C MET A 159 -7.58 7.96 8.69
N THR A 160 -8.12 8.73 9.64
CA THR A 160 -9.25 9.63 9.38
C THR A 160 -8.89 10.76 8.42
N ARG A 161 -7.71 11.38 8.57
CA ARG A 161 -7.25 12.44 7.65
C ARG A 161 -7.03 11.90 6.23
N VAL A 162 -6.48 10.69 6.11
CA VAL A 162 -6.36 10.01 4.80
C VAL A 162 -7.76 9.71 4.21
N ALA A 163 -8.70 9.22 5.00
CA ALA A 163 -10.07 8.97 4.56
C ALA A 163 -10.77 10.24 4.07
N LEU A 164 -10.61 11.37 4.76
CA LEU A 164 -11.13 12.67 4.31
C LEU A 164 -10.49 13.09 2.97
N ALA A 165 -9.19 12.86 2.79
CA ALA A 165 -8.52 13.15 1.53
C ALA A 165 -9.05 12.28 0.38
N TRP A 166 -9.40 11.02 0.63
CA TRP A 166 -10.01 10.14 -0.37
C TRP A 166 -11.44 10.54 -0.70
N ALA A 167 -12.25 10.94 0.27
CA ALA A 167 -13.58 11.48 0.01
C ALA A 167 -13.52 12.70 -0.91
N GLU A 168 -12.57 13.60 -0.66
CA GLU A 168 -12.30 14.75 -1.52
C GLU A 168 -11.78 14.34 -2.91
N LEU A 169 -10.88 13.35 -2.98
CA LEU A 169 -10.37 12.83 -4.26
C LEU A 169 -11.52 12.29 -5.13
N MET A 170 -12.37 11.43 -4.56
CA MET A 170 -13.51 10.87 -5.28
C MET A 170 -14.51 11.95 -5.70
N ARG A 171 -14.76 12.96 -4.85
CA ARG A 171 -15.58 14.12 -5.18
C ARG A 171 -15.00 14.92 -6.36
N ARG A 172 -13.69 15.18 -6.37
CA ARG A 172 -13.02 15.89 -7.49
C ARG A 172 -13.09 15.12 -8.80
N LEU A 173 -13.08 13.79 -8.75
CA LEU A 173 -13.25 12.92 -9.91
C LEU A 173 -14.72 12.76 -10.35
N GLY A 174 -15.66 13.40 -9.65
CA GLY A 174 -17.09 13.39 -9.97
C GLY A 174 -17.83 12.13 -9.51
N TYR A 175 -17.24 11.32 -8.63
CA TYR A 175 -17.88 10.12 -8.10
C TYR A 175 -18.69 10.43 -6.84
N GLU A 176 -20.01 10.53 -7.02
CA GLU A 176 -20.95 10.76 -5.91
C GLU A 176 -21.30 9.48 -5.14
N ARG A 177 -21.15 8.32 -5.79
CA ARG A 177 -21.45 6.99 -5.24
C ARG A 177 -20.31 6.04 -5.61
N TYR A 178 -19.66 5.43 -4.63
CA TYR A 178 -18.49 4.57 -4.89
C TYR A 178 -18.28 3.52 -3.80
N ALA A 179 -17.65 2.40 -4.15
CA ALA A 179 -17.18 1.39 -3.22
C ALA A 179 -15.77 1.72 -2.72
N ALA A 180 -15.41 1.18 -1.55
CA ALA A 180 -14.07 1.29 -0.99
C ALA A 180 -13.48 -0.10 -0.73
N GLN A 181 -12.21 -0.29 -1.06
CA GLN A 181 -11.50 -1.55 -0.88
C GLN A 181 -10.11 -1.31 -0.28
N GLY A 182 -9.72 -2.17 0.67
CA GLY A 182 -8.32 -2.24 1.06
C GLY A 182 -7.92 -3.47 1.85
N GLY A 183 -6.62 -3.78 1.78
CA GLY A 183 -5.91 -4.70 2.69
C GLY A 183 -5.00 -3.89 3.62
N ASP A 184 -4.40 -4.53 4.64
CA ASP A 184 -3.46 -3.90 5.58
C ASP A 184 -3.94 -2.49 6.06
N LEU A 185 -3.17 -1.40 5.91
CA LEU A 185 -3.61 -0.04 6.26
C LEU A 185 -4.88 0.36 5.50
N GLY A 186 -5.02 -0.03 4.23
CA GLY A 186 -6.23 0.17 3.43
C GLY A 186 -7.47 -0.48 4.05
N ALA A 187 -7.32 -1.61 4.76
CA ALA A 187 -8.42 -2.25 5.50
C ALA A 187 -8.85 -1.47 6.75
N LEU A 188 -8.00 -0.55 7.24
CA LEU A 188 -8.36 0.37 8.31
C LEU A 188 -8.94 1.67 7.76
N ILE A 189 -8.37 2.21 6.68
CA ILE A 189 -8.79 3.49 6.13
C ILE A 189 -10.11 3.35 5.34
N SER A 190 -10.37 2.23 4.65
CA SER A 190 -11.62 2.04 3.88
C SER A 190 -12.88 2.08 4.77
N PRO A 191 -12.92 1.43 5.95
CA PRO A 191 -13.98 1.65 6.92
C PRO A 191 -14.07 3.09 7.44
N GLU A 192 -12.94 3.78 7.68
CA GLU A 192 -12.95 5.21 8.04
C GLU A 192 -13.55 6.07 6.93
N LEU A 193 -13.30 5.76 5.65
CA LEU A 193 -13.92 6.42 4.51
C LEU A 193 -15.45 6.30 4.56
N GLY A 194 -15.98 5.11 4.86
CA GLY A 194 -17.41 4.91 5.07
C GLY A 194 -17.99 5.74 6.22
N ARG A 195 -17.21 5.99 7.28
CA ARG A 195 -17.66 6.83 8.41
C ARG A 195 -17.66 8.32 8.09
N VAL A 196 -16.67 8.80 7.34
CA VAL A 196 -16.58 10.23 7.00
C VAL A 196 -17.41 10.62 5.78
N ALA A 197 -17.76 9.66 4.91
CA ALA A 197 -18.57 9.89 3.71
C ALA A 197 -19.75 8.88 3.57
N PRO A 198 -20.63 8.75 4.59
CA PRO A 198 -21.66 7.71 4.64
C PRO A 198 -22.73 7.84 3.54
N GLY A 199 -22.91 9.03 2.96
CA GLY A 199 -23.84 9.25 1.84
C GLY A 199 -23.29 8.83 0.46
N ALA A 200 -21.95 8.74 0.34
CA ALA A 200 -21.27 8.47 -0.91
C ALA A 200 -20.74 7.02 -1.01
N VAL A 201 -20.28 6.45 0.11
CA VAL A 201 -19.74 5.08 0.14
C VAL A 201 -20.88 4.07 0.10
N ILE A 202 -20.94 3.25 -0.95
CA ILE A 202 -22.03 2.26 -1.17
C ILE A 202 -21.69 0.87 -0.64
N GLY A 203 -20.43 0.60 -0.35
CA GLY A 203 -19.95 -0.70 0.10
C GLY A 203 -18.47 -0.65 0.47
N ILE A 204 -18.09 -1.49 1.42
CA ILE A 204 -16.69 -1.65 1.87
C ILE A 204 -16.30 -3.11 1.76
N HIS A 205 -15.22 -3.39 1.04
CA HIS A 205 -14.63 -4.72 0.93
C HIS A 205 -13.21 -4.72 1.51
N VAL A 206 -12.97 -5.51 2.56
CA VAL A 206 -11.65 -5.64 3.17
C VAL A 206 -11.15 -7.08 3.11
N ASN A 207 -9.86 -7.25 2.82
CA ASN A 207 -9.20 -8.55 2.70
C ASN A 207 -8.07 -8.74 3.73
N ALA A 208 -8.07 -7.94 4.80
CA ALA A 208 -7.16 -8.11 5.92
C ALA A 208 -7.92 -7.99 7.24
N ALA A 209 -7.64 -8.91 8.17
CA ALA A 209 -8.17 -8.85 9.53
C ALA A 209 -7.27 -7.93 10.37
N THR A 210 -7.53 -6.64 10.34
CA THR A 210 -6.77 -5.62 11.09
C THR A 210 -7.49 -5.22 12.39
N VAL A 211 -7.05 -4.12 13.02
CA VAL A 211 -7.65 -3.57 14.24
C VAL A 211 -9.16 -3.37 14.07
N GLY A 212 -9.97 -4.00 14.92
CA GLY A 212 -11.44 -3.98 14.85
C GLY A 212 -12.07 -5.28 14.34
N PHE A 213 -11.31 -6.11 13.61
CA PHE A 213 -11.74 -7.44 13.13
C PHE A 213 -11.09 -8.60 13.91
N GLN A 214 -10.22 -8.27 14.86
CA GLN A 214 -9.50 -9.22 15.70
C GLN A 214 -9.69 -8.87 17.19
N PRO A 215 -9.66 -9.87 18.09
CA PRO A 215 -9.70 -9.64 19.53
C PRO A 215 -8.54 -8.73 19.99
N SER A 216 -8.82 -7.75 20.83
CA SER A 216 -7.82 -6.83 21.41
C SER A 216 -7.09 -7.39 22.65
N GLY A 217 -7.33 -8.66 22.99
CA GLY A 217 -6.78 -9.33 24.17
C GLY A 217 -7.12 -10.81 24.21
N PRO A 218 -6.88 -11.47 25.36
CA PRO A 218 -7.18 -12.89 25.52
C PRO A 218 -8.65 -13.20 25.22
N VAL A 219 -8.89 -14.19 24.37
CA VAL A 219 -10.25 -14.67 24.09
C VAL A 219 -10.71 -15.51 25.29
N PRO A 220 -11.88 -15.21 25.91
CA PRO A 220 -12.38 -15.98 27.04
C PRO A 220 -12.53 -17.47 26.71
N GLU A 221 -12.24 -18.35 27.66
CA GLU A 221 -12.25 -19.80 27.41
C GLU A 221 -13.61 -20.31 26.93
N ALA A 222 -14.70 -19.74 27.45
CA ALA A 222 -16.06 -20.06 27.00
C ALA A 222 -16.29 -19.76 25.51
N VAL A 223 -15.65 -18.72 24.97
CA VAL A 223 -15.68 -18.39 23.54
C VAL A 223 -14.73 -19.30 22.76
N ARG A 224 -13.52 -19.54 23.28
CA ARG A 224 -12.52 -20.43 22.65
C ARG A 224 -13.03 -21.86 22.47
N ALA A 225 -13.81 -22.36 23.44
CA ALA A 225 -14.41 -23.69 23.41
C ALA A 225 -15.44 -23.84 22.27
N GLN A 226 -16.06 -22.74 21.83
CA GLN A 226 -17.05 -22.74 20.75
C GLN A 226 -16.43 -22.61 19.35
N LEU A 227 -15.15 -22.22 19.25
CA LEU A 227 -14.48 -22.06 17.97
C LEU A 227 -14.34 -23.41 17.25
N THR A 228 -14.40 -23.38 15.93
CA THR A 228 -14.01 -24.50 15.08
C THR A 228 -12.50 -24.73 15.13
N ALA A 229 -12.03 -25.87 14.61
CA ALA A 229 -10.60 -26.14 14.50
C ALA A 229 -9.87 -25.08 13.65
N ALA A 230 -10.48 -24.66 12.54
CA ALA A 230 -9.93 -23.63 11.67
C ALA A 230 -9.83 -22.26 12.36
N GLU A 231 -10.85 -21.87 13.13
CA GLU A 231 -10.83 -20.62 13.90
C GLU A 231 -9.79 -20.64 15.02
N ARG A 232 -9.63 -21.77 15.72
CA ARG A 232 -8.54 -21.94 16.69
C ARG A 232 -7.17 -21.79 16.06
N GLN A 233 -6.97 -22.33 14.86
CA GLN A 233 -5.72 -22.19 14.11
C GLN A 233 -5.45 -20.72 13.74
N ARG A 234 -6.48 -19.99 13.25
CA ARG A 234 -6.38 -18.55 12.96
C ARG A 234 -6.05 -17.74 14.22
N LEU A 235 -6.70 -18.04 15.35
CA LEU A 235 -6.43 -17.37 16.62
C LEU A 235 -5.00 -17.64 17.11
N ALA A 236 -4.49 -18.87 16.96
CA ALA A 236 -3.12 -19.21 17.30
C ALA A 236 -2.10 -18.49 16.39
N ALA A 237 -2.39 -18.39 15.09
CA ALA A 237 -1.55 -17.63 14.15
C ALA A 237 -1.49 -16.14 14.49
N LEU A 238 -2.64 -15.55 14.86
CA LEU A 238 -2.70 -14.17 15.35
C LEU A 238 -1.87 -13.99 16.65
N GLY A 239 -1.95 -14.96 17.57
CA GLY A 239 -1.15 -14.96 18.79
C GLY A 239 0.35 -14.92 18.51
N ARG A 240 0.84 -15.79 17.62
CA ARG A 240 2.24 -15.80 17.18
C ARG A 240 2.65 -14.49 16.51
N PHE A 241 1.85 -14.00 15.57
CA PHE A 241 2.12 -12.73 14.91
C PHE A 241 2.24 -11.57 15.91
N THR A 242 1.35 -11.51 16.89
CA THR A 242 1.38 -10.47 17.92
C THR A 242 2.63 -10.54 18.77
N ALA A 243 3.05 -11.76 19.16
CA ALA A 243 4.21 -11.99 20.01
C ALA A 243 5.55 -11.75 19.30
N GLU A 244 5.68 -12.18 18.04
CA GLU A 244 6.98 -12.26 17.36
C GLU A 244 7.07 -11.34 16.13
N GLY A 245 5.96 -11.13 15.41
CA GLY A 245 5.92 -10.45 14.11
C GLY A 245 5.72 -8.92 14.16
N THR A 246 5.56 -8.32 15.34
CA THR A 246 5.20 -6.89 15.47
C THR A 246 6.39 -5.94 15.68
N GLY A 247 7.63 -6.44 15.64
CA GLY A 247 8.84 -5.64 15.84
C GLY A 247 8.92 -4.42 14.92
N TYR A 248 8.68 -4.62 13.62
CA TYR A 248 8.68 -3.54 12.61
C TYR A 248 7.68 -2.42 12.98
N ARG A 249 6.50 -2.78 13.46
CA ARG A 249 5.43 -1.85 13.82
C ARG A 249 5.79 -1.06 15.08
N ALA A 250 6.42 -1.71 16.06
CA ALA A 250 6.83 -1.05 17.30
C ALA A 250 7.86 0.06 17.02
N ILE A 251 8.89 -0.21 16.21
CA ILE A 251 9.90 0.80 15.88
C ILE A 251 9.34 1.91 14.97
N GLN A 252 8.53 1.57 13.96
CA GLN A 252 7.92 2.56 13.06
C GLN A 252 6.91 3.47 13.77
N SER A 253 6.18 2.96 14.76
CA SER A 253 5.18 3.76 15.49
C SER A 253 5.77 4.69 16.55
N THR A 254 7.04 4.51 16.92
CA THR A 254 7.66 5.25 18.03
C THR A 254 8.87 6.08 17.64
N ARG A 255 9.76 5.58 16.76
CA ARG A 255 10.99 6.25 16.32
C ARG A 255 11.17 6.16 14.79
N PRO A 256 10.18 6.56 13.99
CA PRO A 256 10.24 6.41 12.52
C PRO A 256 11.42 7.17 11.90
N GLN A 257 11.75 8.36 12.41
CA GLN A 257 12.89 9.14 11.91
C GLN A 257 14.24 8.43 12.14
N THR A 258 14.41 7.77 13.29
CA THR A 258 15.65 7.04 13.59
C THR A 258 15.82 5.86 12.65
N LEU A 259 14.75 5.09 12.41
CA LEU A 259 14.76 3.98 11.46
C LEU A 259 15.05 4.46 10.03
N ALA A 260 14.45 5.59 9.63
CA ALA A 260 14.56 6.12 8.27
C ALA A 260 16.00 6.36 7.82
N TYR A 261 16.91 6.81 8.70
CA TYR A 261 18.31 7.02 8.31
C TYR A 261 18.96 5.76 7.73
N GLY A 262 18.73 4.60 8.36
CA GLY A 262 19.27 3.32 7.87
C GLY A 262 18.60 2.84 6.59
N LEU A 263 17.27 2.94 6.51
CA LEU A 263 16.50 2.47 5.36
C LEU A 263 16.64 3.38 4.12
N THR A 264 16.85 4.68 4.31
CA THR A 264 17.05 5.63 3.22
C THR A 264 18.48 5.59 2.66
N ASP A 265 19.48 5.34 3.51
CA ASP A 265 20.88 5.30 3.05
C ASP A 265 21.27 3.96 2.40
N SER A 266 20.73 2.85 2.90
CA SER A 266 21.12 1.50 2.46
C SER A 266 20.01 0.82 1.66
N PRO A 267 20.16 0.65 0.32
CA PRO A 267 19.17 -0.08 -0.47
C PRO A 267 19.09 -1.57 -0.07
N ALA A 268 20.18 -2.19 0.34
CA ALA A 268 20.15 -3.55 0.89
C ALA A 268 19.42 -3.62 2.25
N GLY A 269 19.57 -2.58 3.08
CA GLY A 269 18.80 -2.45 4.32
C GLY A 269 17.31 -2.26 4.04
N GLN A 270 16.96 -1.41 3.06
CA GLN A 270 15.59 -1.23 2.61
C GLN A 270 14.99 -2.52 2.04
N LEU A 271 15.76 -3.25 1.23
CA LEU A 271 15.37 -4.54 0.66
C LEU A 271 15.09 -5.56 1.76
N ALA A 272 16.02 -5.75 2.69
CA ALA A 272 15.87 -6.69 3.80
C ALA A 272 14.62 -6.39 4.64
N TRP A 273 14.38 -5.10 4.94
CA TRP A 273 13.24 -4.67 5.75
C TRP A 273 11.88 -4.96 5.10
N ILE A 274 11.81 -4.88 3.77
CA ILE A 274 10.58 -5.09 3.01
C ILE A 274 10.38 -6.57 2.68
N ILE A 275 11.41 -7.23 2.13
CA ILE A 275 11.29 -8.59 1.58
C ILE A 275 11.00 -9.64 2.64
N GLU A 276 11.36 -9.40 3.91
CA GLU A 276 10.99 -10.26 5.04
C GLU A 276 9.47 -10.47 5.17
N LYS A 277 8.66 -9.59 4.57
CA LYS A 277 7.19 -9.64 4.65
C LYS A 277 6.51 -10.30 3.44
N PHE A 278 7.27 -10.78 2.44
CA PHE A 278 6.75 -11.35 1.18
C PHE A 278 6.88 -12.87 1.10
#